data_AF-A0A7J9RW39-F1
#
_entry.id   AF-A0A7J9RW39-F1
#
_cell.length_a   1.000
_cell.length_b   1.000
_cell.length_c   1.000
_cell.angle_alpha   90.00
_cell.angle_beta   90.00
_cell.angle_gamma   90.00
#
_symmetry.space_group_name_H-M   'P 1'
#
loop_
_entity.id
_entity.type
_entity.pdbx_description
1 polymer ?
#
loop_
_entity_poly.entity_id
_entity_poly.type
_entity_poly.pdbx_seq_one_letter_code
_entity_poly.pdbx_strand_id
1 'polypeptide(L)'
;MLKTLKRTVRLDSDYLNKWKYNVLKEIEEYQRNIVNEMINIILSEDLPTTRKKLHERFYSYYKEKYPFLPSRVIEGSYIVAGRIVKSFRERKKKGLTRKEKPEYKRVVITIPNTVNWKFNRVSVSVLTHKG
;
A
#
# COMPACT_ATOMS: atom_id res chain seq x y z
N MET A 1 8.17 23.80 17.04
CA MET A 1 7.10 24.59 16.40
C MET A 1 6.03 23.64 15.86
N LEU A 2 4.83 23.67 16.42
CA LEU A 2 3.67 22.93 15.90
C LEU A 2 3.06 23.70 14.73
N LYS A 3 3.17 23.16 13.51
CA LYS A 3 2.44 23.69 12.34
C LYS A 3 1.02 23.15 12.36
N THR A 4 0.08 23.91 12.92
CA THR A 4 -1.35 23.60 12.87
C THR A 4 -1.89 23.85 11.46
N LEU A 5 -2.29 22.79 10.75
CA LEU A 5 -2.94 22.91 9.43
C LEU A 5 -4.40 23.34 9.60
N LYS A 6 -4.70 24.63 9.35
CA LYS A 6 -6.05 25.22 9.50
C LYS A 6 -6.87 25.28 8.21
N ARG A 7 -6.36 24.86 7.04
CA ARG A 7 -7.07 25.04 5.75
C ARG A 7 -6.95 23.83 4.82
N THR A 8 -8.06 23.49 4.18
CA THR A 8 -8.09 22.70 2.95
C THR A 8 -7.38 23.50 1.86
N VAL A 9 -6.25 23.00 1.35
CA VAL A 9 -5.56 23.61 0.20
C VAL A 9 -6.11 22.95 -1.06
N ARG A 10 -6.79 23.74 -1.91
CA ARG A 10 -7.14 23.30 -3.26
C ARG A 10 -5.85 23.37 -4.09
N LEU A 11 -5.36 22.21 -4.52
CA LEU A 11 -4.24 22.11 -5.44
C LEU A 11 -4.81 21.85 -6.82
N ASP A 12 -4.34 22.61 -7.81
CA ASP A 12 -4.64 22.30 -9.20
C ASP A 12 -3.84 21.06 -9.60
N SER A 13 -4.55 20.04 -10.09
CA SER A 13 -3.94 18.89 -10.73
C SER A 13 -4.31 18.88 -12.19
N ASP A 14 -3.47 18.23 -13.00
CA ASP A 14 -3.89 17.81 -14.33
C ASP A 14 -5.23 17.08 -14.26
N TYR A 15 -6.08 17.31 -15.25
CA TYR A 15 -7.34 16.59 -15.37
C TYR A 15 -7.06 15.08 -15.46
N LEU A 16 -7.74 14.32 -14.61
CA LEU A 16 -7.67 12.87 -14.60
C LEU A 16 -8.55 12.34 -15.75
N ASN A 17 -8.06 12.45 -16.98
CA ASN A 17 -8.78 11.93 -18.13
C ASN A 17 -8.99 10.40 -18.00
N LYS A 18 -9.91 9.86 -18.80
CA LYS A 18 -10.29 8.44 -18.76
C LYS A 18 -9.08 7.50 -18.84
N TRP A 19 -8.08 7.85 -19.66
CA TRP A 19 -6.86 7.07 -19.81
C TRP A 19 -6.01 7.08 -18.54
N LYS A 20 -5.69 8.25 -17.97
CA LYS A 20 -4.94 8.38 -16.71
C LYS A 20 -5.65 7.63 -15.57
N TYR A 21 -6.97 7.75 -15.48
CA TYR A 21 -7.77 7.02 -14.48
C TYR A 21 -7.62 5.50 -14.62
N ASN A 22 -7.69 4.98 -15.85
CA ASN A 22 -7.58 3.55 -16.10
C ASN A 22 -6.19 3.01 -15.74
N VAL A 23 -5.12 3.72 -16.10
CA VAL A 23 -3.74 3.35 -15.72
C VAL A 23 -3.58 3.30 -14.20
N LEU A 24 -4.13 4.28 -13.48
CA LEU A 24 -4.07 4.26 -12.02
C LEU A 24 -4.91 3.14 -11.42
N LYS A 25 -6.04 2.79 -12.03
CA LYS A 25 -6.87 1.65 -11.60
C LYS A 25 -6.16 0.32 -11.79
N GLU A 26 -5.48 0.16 -12.90
CA GLU A 26 -4.64 -1.00 -13.16
C GLU A 26 -3.54 -1.13 -12.11
N ILE A 27 -2.84 -0.03 -11.77
CA ILE A 27 -1.85 -0.01 -10.68
C ILE A 27 -2.49 -0.38 -9.32
N GLU A 28 -3.69 0.13 -9.03
CA GLU A 28 -4.44 -0.20 -7.81
C GLU A 28 -4.75 -1.71 -7.73
N GLU A 29 -5.14 -2.32 -8.83
CA GLU A 29 -5.43 -3.75 -8.95
C GLU A 29 -4.17 -4.60 -8.79
N TYR A 30 -3.08 -4.26 -9.46
CA TYR A 30 -1.80 -4.93 -9.28
C TYR A 30 -1.32 -4.86 -7.83
N GLN A 31 -1.35 -3.67 -7.21
CA GLN A 31 -0.96 -3.52 -5.82
C GLN A 31 -1.87 -4.35 -4.89
N ARG A 32 -3.18 -4.41 -5.14
CA ARG A 32 -4.10 -5.27 -4.37
C ARG A 32 -3.69 -6.73 -4.42
N ASN A 33 -3.43 -7.24 -5.62
CA ASN A 33 -3.13 -8.65 -5.86
C ASN A 33 -1.78 -9.01 -5.23
N ILE A 34 -0.75 -8.21 -5.52
CA ILE A 34 0.60 -8.39 -4.98
C ILE A 34 0.59 -8.35 -3.45
N VAL A 35 -0.09 -7.38 -2.83
CA VAL A 35 -0.14 -7.29 -1.36
C VAL A 35 -0.81 -8.51 -0.74
N ASN A 36 -1.92 -8.99 -1.31
CA ASN A 36 -2.60 -10.18 -0.77
C ASN A 36 -1.76 -11.46 -0.98
N GLU A 37 -1.06 -11.59 -2.10
CA GLU A 37 -0.11 -12.68 -2.35
C GLU A 37 1.02 -12.65 -1.31
N MET A 38 1.65 -11.49 -1.09
CA MET A 38 2.67 -11.29 -0.05
C MET A 38 2.15 -11.60 1.36
N ILE A 39 0.93 -11.19 1.71
CA ILE A 39 0.32 -11.50 3.01
C ILE A 39 0.24 -13.02 3.22
N ASN A 40 -0.22 -13.75 2.20
CA ASN A 40 -0.32 -15.21 2.29
C ASN A 40 1.08 -15.83 2.49
N ILE A 41 2.07 -15.40 1.68
CA ILE A 41 3.46 -15.91 1.78
C ILE A 41 4.07 -15.62 3.15
N ILE A 42 3.95 -14.38 3.65
CA ILE A 42 4.50 -13.99 4.96
C ILE A 42 3.89 -14.85 6.09
N LEU A 43 2.59 -15.17 6.00
CA LEU A 43 1.92 -15.98 7.01
C LEU A 43 2.25 -17.46 6.89
N SER A 44 2.32 -18.01 5.68
CA SER A 44 2.60 -19.44 5.47
C SER A 44 4.05 -19.80 5.77
N GLU A 45 5.00 -18.91 5.46
CA GLU A 45 6.44 -19.10 5.70
C GLU A 45 6.90 -18.49 7.04
N ASP A 46 5.98 -17.97 7.86
CA ASP A 46 6.24 -17.22 9.10
C ASP A 46 7.34 -16.13 9.00
N LEU A 47 7.35 -15.37 7.90
CA LEU A 47 8.43 -14.42 7.62
C LEU A 47 8.45 -13.23 8.60
N PRO A 48 9.65 -12.67 8.90
CA PRO A 48 9.78 -11.39 9.59
C PRO A 48 9.17 -10.24 8.78
N THR A 49 8.49 -9.31 9.46
CA THR A 49 7.85 -8.15 8.81
C THR A 49 8.75 -6.92 8.69
N THR A 50 10.08 -7.08 8.81
CA THR A 50 11.02 -5.95 8.70
C THR A 50 11.21 -5.55 7.23
N ARG A 51 11.32 -4.25 6.95
CA ARG A 51 11.44 -3.73 5.56
C ARG A 51 12.58 -4.41 4.80
N LYS A 52 13.74 -4.59 5.46
CA LYS A 52 14.92 -5.23 4.87
C LYS A 52 14.61 -6.67 4.43
N LYS A 53 14.02 -7.49 5.31
CA LYS A 53 13.71 -8.89 5.01
C LYS A 53 12.65 -9.04 3.92
N LEU A 54 11.63 -8.20 3.94
CA LEU A 54 10.59 -8.21 2.91
C LEU A 54 11.13 -7.74 1.55
N HIS A 55 12.05 -6.77 1.52
CA HIS A 55 12.72 -6.35 0.30
C HIS A 55 13.57 -7.50 -0.28
N GLU A 56 14.43 -8.11 0.54
CA GLU A 56 15.26 -9.27 0.16
C GLU A 56 14.39 -10.41 -0.41
N ARG A 57 13.24 -10.71 0.23
CA ARG A 57 12.35 -11.80 -0.19
C ARG A 57 11.61 -11.54 -1.49
N PHE A 58 11.17 -10.29 -1.71
CA PHE A 58 10.13 -10.01 -2.71
C PHE A 58 10.57 -9.14 -3.87
N TYR A 59 11.51 -8.21 -3.69
CA TYR A 59 11.75 -7.16 -4.67
C TYR A 59 12.11 -7.72 -6.06
N SER A 60 13.14 -8.57 -6.13
CA SER A 60 13.61 -9.14 -7.40
C SER A 60 12.52 -9.98 -8.07
N TYR A 61 11.85 -10.86 -7.33
CA TYR A 61 10.76 -11.71 -7.86
C TYR A 61 9.65 -10.89 -8.52
N TYR A 62 9.12 -9.87 -7.82
CA TYR A 62 8.04 -9.06 -8.38
C TYR A 62 8.52 -8.09 -9.46
N LYS A 63 9.78 -7.67 -9.43
CA LYS A 63 10.34 -6.81 -10.47
C LYS A 63 10.52 -7.57 -11.78
N GLU A 64 10.93 -8.83 -11.71
CA GLU A 64 11.03 -9.73 -12.85
C GLU A 64 9.64 -10.13 -13.38
N LYS A 65 8.70 -10.46 -12.48
CA LYS A 65 7.32 -10.83 -12.84
C LYS A 65 6.55 -9.66 -13.47
N TYR A 66 6.81 -8.43 -13.03
CA TYR A 66 6.11 -7.22 -13.49
C TYR A 66 7.10 -6.10 -13.86
N PRO A 67 7.84 -6.23 -14.97
CA PRO A 67 8.89 -5.26 -15.33
C PRO A 67 8.32 -3.87 -15.61
N PHE A 68 7.09 -3.80 -16.11
CA PHE A 68 6.34 -2.57 -16.40
C PHE A 68 5.87 -1.82 -15.14
N LEU A 69 5.78 -2.49 -13.98
CA LEU A 69 5.39 -1.81 -12.75
C LEU A 69 6.53 -0.91 -12.23
N PRO A 70 6.22 0.32 -11.81
CA PRO A 70 7.20 1.18 -11.16
C PRO A 70 7.74 0.50 -9.89
N SER A 71 9.07 0.50 -9.70
CA SER A 71 9.71 -0.16 -8.55
C SER A 71 9.11 0.28 -7.22
N ARG A 72 8.72 1.55 -7.10
CA ARG A 72 8.11 2.07 -5.86
C ARG A 72 6.73 1.50 -5.55
N VAL A 73 5.98 1.00 -6.55
CA VAL A 73 4.73 0.27 -6.30
C VAL A 73 5.04 -1.06 -5.63
N ILE A 74 6.05 -1.78 -6.12
CA ILE A 74 6.53 -3.03 -5.50
C ILE A 74 7.03 -2.78 -4.08
N GLU A 75 7.84 -1.73 -3.89
CA GLU A 75 8.33 -1.36 -2.56
C GLU A 75 7.20 -1.01 -1.59
N GLY A 76 6.23 -0.23 -2.05
CA GLY A 76 5.04 0.10 -1.29
C GLY A 76 4.25 -1.14 -0.89
N SER A 77 4.10 -2.10 -1.82
CA SER A 77 3.34 -3.33 -1.60
C SER A 77 3.90 -4.16 -0.45
N TYR A 78 5.22 -4.44 -0.41
CA TYR A 78 5.76 -5.24 0.69
C TYR A 78 5.75 -4.48 2.03
N ILE A 79 5.87 -3.14 2.02
CA ILE A 79 5.71 -2.33 3.24
C ILE A 79 4.28 -2.44 3.77
N VAL A 80 3.28 -2.34 2.90
CA VAL A 80 1.87 -2.48 3.25
C VAL A 80 1.58 -3.89 3.77
N ALA A 81 2.03 -4.93 3.07
CA ALA A 81 1.87 -6.32 3.49
C ALA A 81 2.48 -6.55 4.88
N GLY A 82 3.72 -6.09 5.11
CA GLY A 82 4.39 -6.19 6.40
C GLY A 82 3.63 -5.48 7.53
N ARG A 83 3.08 -4.29 7.28
CA ARG A 83 2.25 -3.55 8.26
C ARG A 83 0.96 -4.29 8.61
N ILE A 84 0.27 -4.82 7.60
CA ILE A 84 -0.97 -5.58 7.78
C ILE A 84 -0.71 -6.84 8.59
N VAL A 85 0.31 -7.63 8.22
CA VAL A 85 0.65 -8.87 8.94
C VAL A 85 1.10 -8.58 10.36
N LYS A 86 1.93 -7.55 10.58
CA LYS A 86 2.36 -7.15 11.93
C LYS A 86 1.14 -6.83 12.81
N SER A 87 0.25 -5.97 12.34
CA SER A 87 -0.98 -5.62 13.07
C SER A 87 -1.87 -6.84 13.32
N PHE A 88 -2.00 -7.72 12.33
CA PHE A 88 -2.77 -8.96 12.46
C PHE A 88 -2.19 -9.88 13.55
N ARG A 89 -0.87 -10.14 13.53
CA ARG A 89 -0.18 -10.95 14.55
C ARG A 89 -0.39 -10.36 15.95
N GLU A 90 -0.25 -9.05 16.12
CA GLU A 90 -0.49 -8.37 17.41
C GLU A 90 -1.93 -8.52 17.89
N ARG A 91 -2.91 -8.36 17.00
CA ARG A 91 -4.33 -8.52 17.34
C ARG A 91 -4.70 -9.97 17.64
N LYS A 92 -4.14 -10.93 16.90
CA LYS A 92 -4.37 -12.37 17.11
C LYS A 92 -3.84 -12.81 18.47
N LYS A 93 -2.64 -12.36 18.87
CA LYS A 93 -2.10 -12.60 20.22
C LYS A 93 -3.00 -12.08 21.34
N LYS A 94 -3.74 -10.99 21.10
CA LYS A 94 -4.69 -10.39 22.05
C LYS A 94 -6.10 -10.98 21.97
N GLY A 95 -6.35 -11.97 21.10
CA GLY A 95 -7.72 -12.50 20.86
C GLY A 95 -8.68 -11.51 20.19
N LEU A 96 -8.19 -10.40 19.62
CA LEU A 96 -8.99 -9.30 19.06
C LEU A 96 -9.39 -9.51 17.58
N THR A 97 -9.17 -10.70 17.05
CA THR A 97 -9.59 -11.08 15.70
C THR A 97 -10.08 -12.51 15.69
N ARG A 98 -11.27 -12.71 15.10
CA ARG A 98 -11.83 -14.03 14.80
C ARG A 98 -11.43 -14.53 13.42
N LYS A 99 -10.83 -13.66 12.59
CA LYS A 99 -10.39 -14.02 11.23
C LYS A 99 -9.11 -14.84 11.28
N GLU A 100 -9.05 -15.85 10.43
CA GLU A 100 -7.87 -16.69 10.24
C GLU A 100 -6.71 -15.93 9.57
N LYS A 101 -7.03 -15.01 8.66
CA LYS A 101 -6.07 -14.16 7.94
C LYS A 101 -6.59 -12.74 7.67
N PRO A 102 -5.70 -11.74 7.51
CA PRO A 102 -6.07 -10.41 7.07
C PRO A 102 -6.17 -10.32 5.55
N GLU A 103 -6.86 -9.30 5.04
CA GLU A 103 -7.06 -9.06 3.60
C GLU A 103 -6.93 -7.58 3.28
N TYR A 104 -6.25 -7.27 2.17
CA TYR A 104 -6.11 -5.91 1.66
C TYR A 104 -7.20 -5.60 0.63
N LYS A 105 -8.35 -5.11 1.12
CA LYS A 105 -9.54 -4.81 0.28
C LYS A 105 -9.57 -3.39 -0.28
N ARG A 106 -9.28 -2.39 0.55
CA ARG A 106 -9.37 -0.97 0.19
C ARG A 106 -7.97 -0.43 -0.04
N VAL A 107 -7.56 -0.38 -1.29
CA VAL A 107 -6.21 -0.01 -1.68
C VAL A 107 -5.98 1.49 -1.44
N VAL A 108 -4.83 1.78 -0.83
CA VAL A 108 -4.23 3.11 -0.78
C VAL A 108 -2.93 2.98 -1.55
N ILE A 109 -2.76 3.79 -2.61
CA ILE A 109 -1.49 3.78 -3.33
C ILE A 109 -0.42 4.25 -2.35
N THR A 110 0.42 3.29 -1.97
CA THR A 110 1.51 3.50 -1.04
C THR A 110 2.79 3.48 -1.85
N ILE A 111 3.52 4.59 -1.82
CA ILE A 111 4.81 4.78 -2.48
C ILE A 111 5.77 5.25 -1.38
N PRO A 112 6.89 4.55 -1.11
CA PRO A 112 7.82 4.94 -0.06
C PRO A 112 8.31 6.39 -0.22
N ASN A 113 8.50 7.08 0.90
CA ASN A 113 8.99 8.46 0.96
C ASN A 113 8.08 9.48 0.24
N THR A 114 6.80 9.15 0.05
CA THR A 114 5.78 10.06 -0.49
C THR A 114 4.52 9.98 0.34
N VAL A 115 3.61 10.93 0.13
CA VAL A 115 2.33 10.95 0.84
C VAL A 115 1.41 9.91 0.24
N ASN A 116 0.82 9.05 1.09
CA ASN A 116 -0.15 8.05 0.64
C ASN A 116 -1.39 8.73 0.03
N TRP A 117 -1.96 8.14 -1.01
CA TRP A 117 -3.08 8.77 -1.71
C TRP A 117 -4.09 7.75 -2.24
N LYS A 118 -5.29 8.27 -2.50
CA LYS A 118 -6.41 7.58 -3.14
C LYS A 118 -6.94 8.47 -4.24
N PHE A 119 -7.61 7.88 -5.20
CA PHE A 119 -8.22 8.63 -6.28
C PHE A 119 -9.58 8.02 -6.62
N ASN A 120 -10.44 8.86 -7.18
CA ASN A 120 -11.65 8.46 -7.86
C ASN A 120 -11.73 9.23 -9.19
N ARG A 121 -12.85 9.15 -9.91
CA ARG A 121 -13.02 9.83 -11.20
C ARG A 121 -12.99 11.37 -11.10
N VAL A 122 -13.15 11.92 -9.90
CA VAL A 122 -13.40 13.35 -9.66
C VAL A 122 -12.27 14.01 -8.86
N SER A 123 -11.57 13.25 -8.01
CA SER A 123 -10.61 13.80 -7.05
C SER A 123 -9.50 12.83 -6.69
N VAL A 124 -8.34 13.40 -6.32
CA VAL A 124 -7.25 12.72 -5.62
C VAL A 124 -7.28 13.17 -4.15
N SER A 125 -7.32 12.21 -3.23
CA SER A 125 -7.25 12.45 -1.79
C SER A 125 -5.88 12.03 -1.27
N VAL A 126 -5.20 12.94 -0.58
CA VAL A 126 -3.85 12.73 -0.05
C VAL A 126 -3.92 12.64 1.48
N LEU A 127 -3.28 11.63 2.06
CA LEU A 127 -3.21 11.42 3.51
C LEU A 127 -2.15 12.33 4.13
N THR A 128 -2.57 13.51 4.56
CA THR A 128 -1.73 14.37 5.40
C THR A 128 -1.84 13.94 6.86
N HIS A 129 -0.76 14.10 7.63
CA HIS A 129 -0.86 13.98 9.09
C HIS A 129 -1.83 15.06 9.59
N LYS A 130 -2.82 14.67 10.42
CA LYS A 130 -3.44 15.62 11.35
C LYS A 130 -2.34 15.97 12.35
N GLY A 131 -1.86 17.21 12.26
CA GLY A 131 -0.97 17.78 13.27
C GLY A 131 -1.65 17.84 14.63
#